data_AF-A0A0S7WYG3-F1
#
_entry.id   AF-A0A0S7WYG3-F1
#
_cell.length_a   1.000
_cell.length_b   1.000
_cell.length_c   1.000
_cell.angle_alpha   90.00
_cell.angle_beta   90.00
_cell.angle_gamma   90.00
#
_symmetry.space_group_name_H-M   'P 1'
#
loop_
_entity.id
_entity.type
_entity.pdbx_description
1 polymer ?
#
loop_
_entity_poly.entity_id
_entity_poly.type
_entity_poly.pdbx_seq_one_letter_code
_entity_poly.pdbx_strand_id
1 'polypeptide(L)'
;MKIIIMTKKIFGWILIIAGLAIIIATLYFSYTIFTGKIKAPELFKLEDSSAAVAGFDQKELEKSLEESIQEQIKNIVPSEFTIQLFNLISWSIFAGLLIFGGAKISAIGIKMLRKES
;
A
#
# COMPACT_ATOMS: atom_id res chain seq x y z
N MET A 1 26.76 4.58 37.89
CA MET A 1 25.38 4.04 37.83
C MET A 1 24.34 5.05 37.31
N LYS A 2 24.32 6.32 37.77
CA LYS A 2 23.36 7.35 37.30
C LYS A 2 23.38 7.64 35.79
N ILE A 3 24.55 7.67 35.17
CA ILE A 3 24.72 7.98 33.73
C ILE A 3 24.02 6.94 32.83
N ILE A 4 24.20 5.64 33.12
CA ILE A 4 23.56 4.55 32.35
C ILE A 4 22.03 4.63 32.42
N ILE A 5 21.48 5.05 33.57
CA ILE A 5 20.04 5.21 33.76
C ILE A 5 19.50 6.39 32.94
N MET A 6 20.25 7.50 32.85
CA MET A 6 19.89 8.63 31.99
C MET A 6 19.94 8.24 30.51
N THR A 7 20.97 7.52 30.05
CA THR A 7 21.08 7.08 28.65
C THR A 7 19.93 6.17 28.23
N LYS A 8 19.52 5.21 29.07
CA LYS A 8 18.36 4.34 28.80
C LYS A 8 17.06 5.14 28.67
N LYS A 9 16.89 6.19 29.47
CA LYS A 9 15.72 7.08 29.39
C LYS A 9 15.70 7.90 28.10
N ILE A 10 16.83 8.47 27.69
CA ILE A 10 16.93 9.18 26.41
C ILE A 10 16.57 8.23 25.26
N PHE A 11 17.13 7.02 25.25
CA PHE A 11 16.91 6.06 24.17
C PHE A 11 15.45 5.57 24.10
N GLY A 12 14.82 5.35 25.25
CA GLY A 12 13.40 4.98 25.32
C GLY A 12 12.48 6.06 24.73
N TRP A 13 12.73 7.33 25.04
CA TRP A 13 11.98 8.44 24.45
C TRP A 13 12.19 8.57 22.94
N ILE A 14 13.42 8.38 22.46
CA ILE A 14 13.73 8.40 21.01
C ILE A 14 12.91 7.31 20.30
N LEU A 15 12.86 6.09 20.82
CA LEU A 15 12.08 5.00 20.22
C LEU A 15 10.58 5.31 20.17
N ILE A 16 10.02 5.89 21.24
CA ILE A 16 8.60 6.27 21.27
C ILE A 16 8.30 7.31 20.20
N ILE A 17 9.13 8.36 20.11
CA ILE A 17 8.95 9.44 19.13
C ILE A 17 9.12 8.89 17.72
N ALA A 18 10.12 8.03 17.48
CA ALA A 18 10.34 7.41 16.18
C ALA A 18 9.16 6.53 15.75
N GLY A 19 8.66 5.65 16.62
CA GLY A 19 7.51 4.80 16.31
C GLY A 19 6.23 5.60 16.07
N LEU A 20 6.01 6.66 16.84
CA LEU A 20 4.87 7.56 16.63
C LEU A 20 4.99 8.35 15.32
N ALA A 21 6.19 8.83 15.00
CA ALA A 21 6.45 9.53 13.73
C ALA A 21 6.16 8.63 12.52
N ILE A 22 6.53 7.35 12.56
CA ILE A 22 6.21 6.38 11.52
C ILE A 22 4.70 6.24 11.33
N ILE A 23 3.94 6.12 12.43
CA ILE A 23 2.48 6.00 12.39
C ILE A 23 1.85 7.25 11.79
N ILE A 24 2.24 8.44 12.26
CA ILE A 24 1.71 9.72 11.78
C ILE A 24 2.03 9.92 10.30
N ALA A 25 3.27 9.64 9.88
CA ALA A 25 3.66 9.73 8.48
C ALA A 25 2.85 8.76 7.61
N THR A 26 2.67 7.52 8.05
CA THR A 26 1.88 6.51 7.33
C THR A 26 0.42 6.96 7.17
N LEU A 27 -0.18 7.52 8.22
CA LEU A 27 -1.54 8.07 8.17
C LEU A 27 -1.64 9.25 7.20
N TYR A 28 -0.66 10.15 7.21
CA TYR A 28 -0.61 11.29 6.30
C TYR A 28 -0.53 10.82 4.83
N PHE A 29 0.38 9.89 4.53
CA PHE A 29 0.48 9.31 3.18
C PHE A 29 -0.79 8.58 2.78
N SER A 30 -1.37 7.78 3.68
CA SER A 30 -2.62 7.07 3.42
C SER A 30 -3.76 8.04 3.11
N TYR A 31 -3.87 9.16 3.84
CA TYR A 31 -4.85 10.20 3.56
C TYR A 31 -4.64 10.85 2.19
N THR A 32 -3.40 11.15 1.81
CA THR A 32 -3.10 11.73 0.48
C THR A 32 -3.37 10.78 -0.68
N ILE A 33 -3.14 9.48 -0.48
CA ILE A 33 -3.41 8.44 -1.48
C ILE A 33 -4.92 8.21 -1.60
N PHE A 34 -5.62 8.13 -0.48
CA PHE A 34 -7.07 7.95 -0.46
C PHE A 34 -7.82 9.14 -1.08
N THR A 35 -7.31 10.37 -0.89
CA THR A 35 -7.89 11.59 -1.51
C THR A 35 -7.47 11.79 -2.97
N GLY A 36 -6.72 10.85 -3.56
CA GLY A 36 -6.30 10.92 -4.95
C GLY A 36 -5.29 12.03 -5.27
N LYS A 37 -4.71 12.68 -4.24
CA LYS A 37 -3.68 13.71 -4.41
C LYS A 37 -2.35 13.12 -4.90
N ILE A 38 -2.12 11.85 -4.58
CA ILE A 38 -0.94 11.06 -4.98
C ILE A 38 -1.44 9.67 -5.38
N LYS A 39 -0.98 9.12 -6.50
CA LYS A 39 -1.33 7.75 -6.90
C LYS A 39 -0.71 6.74 -5.92
N ALA A 40 -1.45 5.69 -5.57
CA ALA A 40 -0.90 4.56 -4.82
C ALA A 40 0.29 3.96 -5.60
N PRO A 41 1.32 3.42 -4.92
CA PRO A 41 2.42 2.74 -5.60
C PRO A 41 1.89 1.68 -6.58
N GLU A 42 2.28 1.81 -7.85
CA GLU A 42 1.79 0.97 -8.95
C GLU A 42 2.56 -0.37 -8.97
N LEU A 43 2.08 -1.34 -8.19
CA LEU A 43 2.57 -2.71 -8.21
C LEU A 43 1.98 -3.52 -9.37
N PHE A 44 0.77 -3.15 -9.79
CA PHE A 44 0.08 -3.72 -10.95
C PHE A 44 -0.04 -2.67 -12.04
N LYS A 45 0.29 -3.05 -13.28
CA LYS A 45 0.21 -2.22 -14.49
C LYS A 45 -0.48 -3.01 -15.61
N LEU A 46 -1.23 -2.33 -16.46
CA LEU A 46 -1.74 -2.92 -17.70
C LEU A 46 -0.60 -2.83 -18.73
N GLU A 47 -0.19 -3.97 -19.28
CA GLU A 47 0.64 -3.97 -20.50
C GLU A 47 -0.27 -3.65 -21.69
N ASP A 48 0.06 -2.58 -22.41
CA ASP A 48 -0.58 -2.27 -23.70
C ASP A 48 -0.14 -3.33 -24.72
N SER A 49 -0.94 -4.38 -24.89
CA SER A 49 -0.73 -5.37 -25.94
C SER A 49 -1.08 -4.75 -27.30
N SER A 50 -0.12 -4.04 -27.89
CA SER A 50 -0.11 -3.72 -29.32
C SER A 50 0.67 -4.82 -30.04
N ALA A 51 -0.01 -5.93 -30.33
CA ALA A 51 0.48 -6.92 -31.29
C ALA A 51 -0.60 -7.13 -32.35
N ALA A 52 -0.21 -6.83 -33.60
CA ALA A 52 -1.06 -6.71 -34.77
C ALA A 52 -1.90 -7.96 -35.08
N VAL A 53 -3.14 -7.73 -35.48
CA VAL A 53 -4.10 -8.73 -35.95
C VAL A 53 -3.74 -9.11 -37.39
N ALA A 54 -3.48 -10.39 -37.65
CA ALA A 54 -3.42 -10.95 -39.00
C ALA A 54 -4.16 -12.30 -39.05
N GLY A 55 -5.19 -12.38 -39.90
CA GLY A 55 -5.84 -13.63 -40.31
C GLY A 55 -7.32 -13.73 -39.89
N PHE A 56 -8.22 -13.35 -40.80
CA PHE A 56 -9.64 -13.71 -40.78
C PHE A 56 -9.79 -15.17 -41.21
N ASP A 57 -10.32 -16.01 -40.32
CA ASP A 57 -10.81 -17.36 -40.57
C ASP A 57 -11.92 -17.63 -39.55
N GLN A 58 -12.84 -18.56 -39.84
CA GLN A 58 -14.18 -18.81 -39.28
C GLN A 58 -14.44 -18.65 -37.74
N LYS A 59 -13.40 -18.43 -36.93
CA LYS A 59 -13.41 -17.89 -35.56
C LYS A 59 -13.97 -16.46 -35.43
N GLU A 60 -14.13 -15.70 -36.52
CA GLU A 60 -14.62 -14.31 -36.51
C GLU A 60 -15.94 -14.10 -35.75
N LEU A 61 -16.86 -15.08 -35.82
CA LEU A 61 -18.20 -14.94 -35.25
C LEU A 61 -18.21 -15.24 -33.74
N GLU A 62 -17.43 -16.23 -33.29
CA GLU A 62 -17.19 -16.47 -31.85
C GLU A 62 -16.39 -15.31 -31.25
N LYS A 63 -15.39 -14.83 -31.98
CA LYS A 63 -14.55 -13.70 -31.59
C LYS A 63 -15.35 -12.40 -31.52
N SER A 64 -16.30 -12.16 -32.41
CA SER A 64 -17.20 -10.98 -32.33
C SER A 64 -18.11 -11.02 -31.09
N LEU A 65 -18.55 -12.20 -30.68
CA LEU A 65 -19.36 -12.40 -29.47
C LEU A 65 -18.49 -12.22 -28.21
N GLU A 66 -17.28 -12.76 -28.23
CA GLU A 66 -16.30 -12.65 -27.15
C GLU A 66 -15.76 -11.21 -27.00
N GLU A 67 -15.53 -10.52 -28.12
CA GLU A 67 -15.15 -9.11 -28.19
C GLU A 67 -16.30 -8.20 -27.72
N SER A 68 -17.55 -8.50 -28.07
CA SER A 68 -18.72 -7.75 -27.57
C SER A 68 -18.92 -7.93 -26.08
N ILE A 69 -18.69 -9.13 -25.56
CA ILE A 69 -18.74 -9.41 -24.10
C ILE A 69 -17.56 -8.76 -23.41
N GLN A 70 -16.34 -8.81 -23.98
CA GLN A 70 -15.18 -8.11 -23.44
C GLN A 70 -15.34 -6.60 -23.44
N GLU A 71 -15.87 -6.00 -24.51
CA GLU A 71 -16.16 -4.57 -24.56
C GLU A 71 -17.22 -4.18 -23.54
N GLN A 72 -18.27 -4.98 -23.35
CA GLN A 72 -19.25 -4.73 -22.29
C GLN A 72 -18.63 -4.89 -20.90
N ILE A 73 -17.80 -5.90 -20.64
CA ILE A 73 -17.09 -6.07 -19.36
C ILE A 73 -16.11 -4.91 -19.12
N LYS A 74 -15.40 -4.46 -20.15
CA LYS A 74 -14.47 -3.31 -20.10
C LYS A 74 -15.20 -1.99 -19.87
N ASN A 75 -16.43 -1.87 -20.37
CA ASN A 75 -17.31 -0.73 -20.13
C ASN A 75 -18.01 -0.77 -18.74
N ILE A 76 -18.24 -1.95 -18.18
CA ILE A 76 -18.84 -2.13 -16.84
C ILE A 76 -17.78 -2.00 -15.74
N VAL A 77 -16.58 -2.54 -15.96
CA VAL A 77 -15.43 -2.42 -15.07
C VAL A 77 -14.24 -1.93 -15.89
N PRO A 78 -13.95 -0.61 -15.86
CA PRO A 78 -12.75 -0.08 -16.48
C PRO A 78 -11.54 -0.85 -15.93
N SER A 79 -10.75 -1.47 -16.79
CA SER A 79 -9.57 -2.26 -16.39
C SER A 79 -8.63 -1.47 -15.48
N GLU A 80 -8.61 -0.15 -15.67
CA GLU A 80 -7.86 0.81 -14.85
C GLU A 80 -8.37 0.91 -13.41
N PHE A 81 -9.69 0.84 -13.19
CA PHE A 81 -10.28 0.85 -11.84
C PHE A 81 -9.88 -0.40 -11.05
N THR A 82 -9.89 -1.57 -11.69
CA THR A 82 -9.46 -2.83 -11.07
C THR A 82 -8.00 -2.75 -10.63
N ILE A 83 -7.10 -2.31 -11.52
CA ILE A 83 -5.68 -2.16 -11.20
C ILE A 83 -5.48 -1.17 -10.05
N GLN A 84 -6.16 -0.03 -10.08
CA GLN A 84 -6.05 0.98 -9.03
C GLN A 84 -6.54 0.46 -7.68
N LEU A 85 -7.62 -0.33 -7.66
CA LEU A 85 -8.14 -0.98 -6.46
C LEU A 85 -7.11 -1.97 -5.88
N PHE A 86 -6.50 -2.81 -6.72
CA PHE A 86 -5.44 -3.73 -6.29
C PHE A 86 -4.25 -2.99 -5.69
N ASN A 87 -3.77 -1.92 -6.34
CA ASN A 87 -2.68 -1.09 -5.83
C ASN A 87 -3.05 -0.45 -4.47
N LEU A 88 -4.30 -0.01 -4.30
CA LEU A 88 -4.78 0.56 -3.04
C LEU A 88 -4.86 -0.48 -1.91
N ILE A 89 -5.29 -1.72 -2.22
CA ILE A 89 -5.29 -2.83 -1.26
C ILE A 89 -3.86 -3.15 -0.83
N SER A 90 -2.92 -3.25 -1.78
CA SER A 90 -1.51 -3.49 -1.47
C SER A 90 -0.94 -2.38 -0.58
N TRP A 91 -1.24 -1.11 -0.89
CA TRP A 91 -0.87 0.01 -0.03
C TRP A 91 -1.48 -0.11 1.38
N SER A 92 -2.75 -0.50 1.48
CA SER A 92 -3.44 -0.64 2.77
C SER A 92 -2.81 -1.72 3.66
N ILE A 93 -2.42 -2.85 3.07
CA ILE A 93 -1.68 -3.91 3.76
C ILE A 93 -0.33 -3.37 4.25
N PHE A 94 0.41 -2.69 3.39
CA PHE A 94 1.70 -2.11 3.73
C PHE A 94 1.60 -1.04 4.83
N ALA A 95 0.62 -0.16 4.74
CA ALA A 95 0.32 0.83 5.77
C ALA A 95 -0.02 0.16 7.11
N GLY A 96 -0.80 -0.93 7.09
CA GLY A 96 -1.07 -1.73 8.28
C GLY A 96 0.21 -2.29 8.93
N LEU A 97 1.14 -2.81 8.12
CA LEU A 97 2.44 -3.28 8.60
C LEU A 97 3.28 -2.15 9.21
N LEU A 98 3.30 -0.97 8.59
CA LEU A 98 4.01 0.20 9.11
C LEU A 98 3.43 0.67 10.46
N ILE A 99 2.10 0.71 10.58
CA ILE A 99 1.44 1.08 11.84
C ILE A 99 1.77 0.06 12.93
N PHE A 100 1.69 -1.23 12.61
CA PHE A 100 2.03 -2.30 13.55
C PHE A 100 3.51 -2.24 13.97
N GLY A 101 4.42 -2.06 13.01
CA GLY A 101 5.85 -1.90 13.26
C GLY A 101 6.15 -0.68 14.13
N GLY A 102 5.58 0.48 13.80
CA GLY A 102 5.69 1.71 14.59
C GLY A 102 5.19 1.51 16.03
N ALA A 103 4.06 0.82 16.21
CA ALA A 103 3.54 0.51 17.53
C ALA A 103 4.48 -0.42 18.33
N LYS A 104 5.10 -1.41 17.69
CA LYS A 104 6.11 -2.28 18.33
C LYS A 104 7.36 -1.51 18.74
N ILE A 105 7.85 -0.60 17.88
CA ILE A 105 9.00 0.26 18.18
C ILE A 105 8.69 1.13 19.41
N SER A 106 7.53 1.79 19.42
CA SER A 106 7.10 2.59 20.57
C SER A 106 6.95 1.74 21.84
N ALA A 107 6.41 0.52 21.73
CA ALA A 107 6.29 -0.38 22.87
C ALA A 107 7.64 -0.79 23.47
N ILE A 108 8.68 -0.99 22.64
CA ILE A 108 10.04 -1.23 23.13
C ILE A 108 10.56 0.01 23.87
N GLY A 109 10.34 1.21 23.33
CA GLY A 109 10.70 2.46 24.00
C GLY A 109 10.04 2.62 25.37
N ILE A 110 8.73 2.33 25.47
CA ILE A 110 7.98 2.36 26.75
C ILE A 110 8.57 1.33 27.73
N LYS A 111 8.88 0.10 27.27
CA LYS A 111 9.51 -0.92 28.12
C LYS A 111 10.85 -0.48 28.69
N MET A 112 11.64 0.29 27.93
CA MET A 112 12.92 0.84 28.41
C MET A 112 12.76 1.95 29.44
N LEU A 113 11.68 2.73 29.36
CA LEU A 113 11.36 3.78 30.33
C LEU A 113 10.75 3.23 31.62
N ARG A 114 10.10 2.06 31.53
CA ARG A 114 9.56 1.36 32.69
C ARG A 114 10.73 0.88 33.54
N LYS A 115 10.87 1.46 34.73
CA LYS A 115 11.78 0.98 35.76
C LYS A 115 11.40 -0.47 36.04
N GLU A 116 12.33 -1.41 35.89
CA GLU A 116 12.15 -2.75 36.48
C GLU A 116 11.82 -2.52 37.96
N SER A 117 10.59 -2.86 38.33
CA SER A 117 10.18 -2.92 39.73
C SER A 117 10.68 -4.21 40.32
#